data_AF-A0A844SYZ5-F1
#
_entry.id   AF-A0A844SYZ5-F1
#
_cell.length_a   1.000
_cell.length_b   1.000
_cell.length_c   1.000
_cell.angle_alpha   90.00
_cell.angle_beta   90.00
_cell.angle_gamma   90.00
#
_symmetry.space_group_name_H-M   'P 1'
#
loop_
_entity.id
_entity.type
_entity.pdbx_description
1 polymer ?
#
loop_
_entity_poly.entity_id
_entity_poly.type
_entity_poly.pdbx_seq_one_letter_code
_entity_poly.pdbx_strand_id
1 'polypeptide(L)'
;MSNPVVLTLSTSDPLSDYLLLYNAISAISVGGLAAANTDYVIHFSLSSGARTLQLLDDLPAINLMSGSTLTFDGNSDYNNQLGGQDYSDVIDARGYQGFVVTSGTVTFKNLTIINAVASGGNGGVGGGGGGAGLGGGLFVGQNANVTLNNVNFGNNTAKGGDGGVVD
;
A
#
# COMPACT_ATOMS: atom_id res chain seq x y z
N MET A 1 -24.67 0.01 -8.78
CA MET A 1 -23.21 0.14 -8.64
C MET A 1 -22.63 0.00 -10.03
N SER A 2 -21.76 0.92 -10.45
CA SER A 2 -21.00 0.77 -11.70
C SER A 2 -20.08 -0.44 -11.57
N ASN A 3 -19.72 -1.06 -12.70
CA ASN A 3 -18.68 -2.09 -12.67
C ASN A 3 -17.37 -1.49 -12.13
N PRO A 4 -16.64 -2.20 -11.27
CA PRO A 4 -15.39 -1.70 -10.74
C PRO A 4 -14.36 -1.51 -11.87
N VAL A 5 -13.52 -0.49 -11.71
CA VAL A 5 -12.33 -0.31 -12.55
C VAL A 5 -11.26 -1.25 -12.02
N VAL A 6 -10.97 -2.31 -12.76
CA VAL A 6 -10.03 -3.36 -12.35
C VAL A 6 -8.69 -3.18 -13.05
N LEU A 7 -7.61 -3.11 -12.28
CA LEU A 7 -6.25 -3.32 -12.76
C LEU A 7 -5.76 -4.68 -12.29
N THR A 8 -5.17 -5.44 -13.20
CA THR A 8 -4.61 -6.74 -12.91
C THR A 8 -3.09 -6.72 -13.07
N LEU A 9 -2.37 -7.06 -12.02
CA LEU A 9 -0.92 -7.30 -12.04
C LEU A 9 -0.70 -8.76 -12.41
N SER A 10 -0.24 -9.02 -13.63
CA SER A 10 -0.19 -10.38 -14.22
C SER A 10 1.21 -10.86 -14.56
N THR A 11 2.25 -10.17 -14.11
CA THR A 11 3.64 -10.61 -14.33
C THR A 11 4.25 -11.11 -13.03
N SER A 12 5.36 -11.83 -13.13
CA SER A 12 6.23 -12.13 -11.98
C SER A 12 7.49 -11.27 -11.99
N ASP A 13 7.58 -10.30 -12.90
CA ASP A 13 8.74 -9.43 -13.07
C ASP A 13 8.68 -8.26 -12.08
N PRO A 14 9.64 -8.15 -11.14
CA PRO A 14 9.59 -7.14 -10.09
C PRO A 14 9.50 -5.69 -10.60
N LEU A 15 10.18 -5.38 -11.72
CA LEU A 15 10.17 -4.03 -12.28
C LEU A 15 8.82 -3.68 -12.89
N SER A 16 8.27 -4.58 -13.71
CA SER A 16 6.98 -4.37 -14.37
C SER A 16 5.84 -4.22 -13.38
N ASP A 17 5.76 -5.07 -12.35
CA ASP A 17 4.65 -5.01 -11.39
C ASP A 17 4.74 -3.82 -10.44
N TYR A 18 5.95 -3.47 -9.99
CA TYR A 18 6.15 -2.24 -9.21
C TYR A 18 5.66 -1.03 -9.99
N LEU A 19 6.07 -0.89 -11.27
CA LEU A 19 5.69 0.25 -12.09
C LEU A 19 4.18 0.28 -12.36
N LEU A 20 3.56 -0.88 -12.61
CA LEU A 20 2.11 -0.98 -12.76
C LEU A 20 1.38 -0.55 -11.48
N LEU A 21 1.80 -1.06 -10.31
CA LEU A 21 1.22 -0.70 -9.02
C LEU A 21 1.39 0.80 -8.71
N TYR A 22 2.59 1.33 -8.90
CA TYR A 22 2.89 2.76 -8.72
C TYR A 22 2.00 3.64 -9.59
N ASN A 23 1.90 3.32 -10.88
CA ASN A 23 1.08 4.07 -11.82
C ASN A 23 -0.41 3.95 -11.51
N ALA A 24 -0.86 2.77 -11.04
CA ALA A 24 -2.24 2.55 -10.61
C ALA A 24 -2.63 3.49 -9.48
N ILE A 25 -1.84 3.48 -8.40
CA ILE A 25 -2.11 4.29 -7.21
C ILE A 25 -2.05 5.78 -7.56
N SER A 26 -1.07 6.19 -8.38
CA SER A 26 -0.97 7.56 -8.89
C SER A 26 -2.20 7.98 -9.69
N ALA A 27 -2.70 7.09 -10.56
CA ALA A 27 -3.84 7.38 -11.43
C ALA A 27 -5.16 7.48 -10.67
N ILE A 28 -5.39 6.64 -9.65
CA ILE A 28 -6.66 6.61 -8.89
C ILE A 28 -6.71 7.61 -7.73
N SER A 29 -5.57 8.23 -7.39
CA SER A 29 -5.50 9.24 -6.33
C SER A 29 -5.78 10.65 -6.86
N VAL A 30 -6.23 11.55 -5.99
CA VAL A 30 -6.47 12.97 -6.33
C VAL A 30 -5.21 13.58 -6.95
N GLY A 31 -5.37 14.22 -8.12
CA GLY A 31 -4.27 14.75 -8.93
C GLY A 31 -3.90 13.87 -10.13
N GLY A 32 -4.36 12.61 -10.15
CA GLY A 32 -4.30 11.72 -11.31
C GLY A 32 -5.56 11.75 -12.18
N LEU A 33 -5.98 10.58 -12.68
CA LEU A 33 -7.20 10.33 -13.45
C LEU A 33 -8.38 9.90 -12.55
N ALA A 34 -8.34 10.25 -11.27
CA ALA A 34 -9.31 9.82 -10.28
C ALA A 34 -10.73 10.32 -10.60
N ALA A 35 -11.71 9.45 -10.40
CA ALA A 35 -13.13 9.77 -10.50
C ALA A 35 -13.80 9.57 -9.13
N ALA A 36 -14.78 10.42 -8.82
CA ALA A 36 -15.61 10.28 -7.62
C ALA A 36 -16.60 9.11 -7.76
N ASN A 37 -17.07 8.58 -6.63
CA ASN A 37 -18.03 7.46 -6.59
C ASN A 37 -17.61 6.25 -7.44
N THR A 38 -16.31 5.97 -7.49
CA THR A 38 -15.75 4.90 -8.33
C THR A 38 -15.16 3.81 -7.46
N ASP A 39 -15.51 2.56 -7.76
CA ASP A 39 -14.94 1.39 -7.11
C ASP A 39 -13.72 0.92 -7.92
N TYR A 40 -12.54 0.98 -7.30
CA TYR A 40 -11.29 0.51 -7.88
C TYR A 40 -10.87 -0.82 -7.27
N VAL A 41 -10.32 -1.71 -8.11
CA VAL A 41 -9.72 -2.96 -7.65
C VAL A 41 -8.34 -3.12 -8.28
N ILE A 42 -7.33 -3.37 -7.44
CA ILE A 42 -6.01 -3.80 -7.86
C ILE A 42 -5.90 -5.28 -7.50
N HIS A 43 -6.03 -6.13 -8.52
CA HIS A 43 -5.89 -7.57 -8.42
C HIS A 43 -4.46 -8.00 -8.70
N PHE A 44 -3.90 -8.80 -7.81
CA PHE A 44 -2.65 -9.51 -8.03
C PHE A 44 -3.04 -10.88 -8.56
N SER A 45 -2.95 -11.09 -9.88
CA SER A 45 -3.52 -12.28 -10.52
C SER A 45 -2.42 -13.15 -11.11
N LEU A 46 -2.15 -14.27 -10.47
CA LEU A 46 -1.58 -15.45 -11.12
C LEU A 46 -2.26 -16.71 -10.58
N SER A 47 -2.80 -17.54 -11.47
CA SER A 47 -3.51 -18.78 -11.12
C SER A 47 -2.58 -19.92 -10.65
N SER A 48 -1.35 -19.63 -10.25
CA SER A 48 -0.30 -20.64 -10.00
C SER A 48 0.37 -20.55 -8.62
N GLY A 49 -0.02 -19.62 -7.74
CA GLY A 49 0.52 -19.55 -6.36
C GLY A 49 0.70 -18.13 -5.83
N ALA A 50 1.00 -18.03 -4.53
CA ALA A 50 1.43 -16.78 -3.91
C ALA A 50 2.77 -16.30 -4.45
N ARG A 51 2.90 -14.99 -4.60
CA ARG A 51 4.12 -14.36 -5.14
C ARG A 51 4.61 -13.23 -4.27
N THR A 52 5.78 -12.69 -4.64
CA THR A 52 6.36 -11.50 -4.01
C THR A 52 6.50 -10.38 -5.03
N LEU A 53 5.85 -9.25 -4.77
CA LEU A 53 6.11 -7.97 -5.42
C LEU A 53 7.13 -7.22 -4.57
N GLN A 54 8.26 -6.85 -5.18
CA GLN A 54 9.31 -6.09 -4.52
C GLN A 54 9.19 -4.61 -4.90
N LEU A 55 9.14 -3.72 -3.90
CA LEU A 55 9.18 -2.29 -4.17
C LEU A 55 10.57 -1.87 -4.66
N LEU A 56 10.59 -0.85 -5.53
CA LEU A 56 11.81 -0.23 -6.04
C LEU A 56 11.99 1.20 -5.56
N ASP A 57 10.93 1.82 -5.04
CA ASP A 57 10.89 3.11 -4.36
C ASP A 57 9.63 3.15 -3.47
N ASP A 58 9.44 4.26 -2.76
CA ASP A 58 8.21 4.56 -2.03
C ASP A 58 7.00 4.59 -2.99
N LEU A 59 5.91 3.93 -2.58
CA LEU A 59 4.64 4.06 -3.30
C LEU A 59 4.01 5.43 -3.03
N PRO A 60 3.29 6.01 -4.00
CA PRO A 60 2.56 7.25 -3.79
C PRO A 60 1.47 7.05 -2.74
N ALA A 61 1.17 8.10 -1.97
CA ALA A 61 0.11 8.06 -0.99
C ALA A 61 -1.25 7.86 -1.66
N ILE A 62 -2.09 7.00 -1.08
CA ILE A 62 -3.46 6.76 -1.51
C ILE A 62 -4.33 7.91 -0.99
N ASN A 63 -4.96 8.62 -1.90
CA ASN A 63 -5.86 9.73 -1.60
C ASN A 63 -7.05 9.66 -2.57
N LEU A 64 -8.13 8.98 -2.19
CA LEU A 64 -9.26 8.75 -3.10
C LEU A 64 -10.22 9.94 -3.13
N MET A 65 -10.86 10.14 -4.28
CA MET A 65 -12.00 11.05 -4.44
C MET A 65 -13.19 10.61 -3.57
N SER A 66 -14.06 11.56 -3.22
CA SER A 66 -15.24 11.28 -2.39
C SER A 66 -16.13 10.19 -2.98
N GLY A 67 -16.60 9.29 -2.12
CA GLY A 67 -17.47 8.16 -2.49
C GLY A 67 -16.74 7.01 -3.21
N SER A 68 -15.45 7.14 -3.49
CA SER A 68 -14.67 6.09 -4.14
C SER A 68 -14.10 5.09 -3.14
N THR A 69 -13.92 3.86 -3.60
CA THR A 69 -13.33 2.76 -2.83
C THR A 69 -12.14 2.19 -3.57
N LEU A 70 -11.19 1.60 -2.84
CA LEU A 70 -10.09 0.83 -3.41
C LEU A 70 -9.97 -0.51 -2.68
N THR A 71 -9.95 -1.60 -3.45
CA THR A 71 -9.60 -2.92 -2.94
C THR A 71 -8.26 -3.37 -3.52
N PHE A 72 -7.28 -3.65 -2.66
CA PHE A 72 -6.14 -4.49 -3.03
C PHE A 72 -6.50 -5.94 -2.70
N ASP A 73 -6.43 -6.81 -3.71
CA ASP A 73 -6.72 -8.23 -3.53
C ASP A 73 -5.55 -9.07 -4.04
N GLY A 74 -4.83 -9.60 -3.07
CA GLY A 74 -3.55 -10.26 -3.27
C GLY A 74 -3.63 -11.73 -3.68
N ASN A 75 -4.75 -12.43 -3.53
CA ASN A 75 -4.79 -13.84 -3.95
C ASN A 75 -6.17 -14.52 -3.96
N SER A 76 -7.28 -13.77 -4.01
CA SER A 76 -8.60 -14.40 -3.88
C SER A 76 -8.91 -15.43 -4.97
N ASP A 77 -8.43 -15.22 -6.20
CA ASP A 77 -8.68 -16.13 -7.31
C ASP A 77 -8.04 -17.50 -7.07
N TYR A 78 -6.76 -17.54 -6.67
CA TYR A 78 -6.08 -18.79 -6.35
C TYR A 78 -6.67 -19.47 -5.10
N ASN A 79 -6.97 -18.67 -4.07
CA ASN A 79 -7.61 -19.16 -2.86
C ASN A 79 -8.95 -19.85 -3.17
N ASN A 80 -9.76 -19.27 -4.06
CA ASN A 80 -11.01 -19.87 -4.53
C ASN A 80 -10.77 -21.17 -5.32
N GLN A 81 -9.77 -21.21 -6.20
CA GLN A 81 -9.41 -22.43 -6.94
C GLN A 81 -9.03 -23.60 -6.02
N LEU A 82 -8.43 -23.30 -4.86
CA LEU A 82 -8.01 -24.29 -3.87
C LEU A 82 -9.06 -24.57 -2.78
N GLY A 83 -10.29 -24.11 -2.94
CA GLY A 83 -11.37 -24.36 -1.98
C GLY A 83 -11.33 -23.50 -0.72
N GLY A 84 -10.81 -22.26 -0.84
CA GLY A 84 -10.78 -21.27 0.24
C GLY A 84 -9.53 -21.35 1.14
N GLN A 85 -8.37 -21.67 0.57
CA GLN A 85 -7.09 -21.56 1.29
C GLN A 85 -6.74 -20.09 1.56
N ASP A 86 -5.88 -19.81 2.54
CA ASP A 86 -5.49 -18.45 2.94
C ASP A 86 -4.09 -18.08 2.42
N TYR A 87 -3.84 -18.24 1.12
CA TYR A 87 -2.60 -17.72 0.55
C TYR A 87 -2.67 -16.20 0.41
N SER A 88 -1.55 -15.54 0.68
CA SER A 88 -1.42 -14.09 0.61
C SER A 88 -0.22 -13.73 -0.25
N ASP A 89 -0.41 -12.82 -1.20
CA ASP A 89 0.71 -12.24 -1.92
C ASP A 89 1.54 -11.34 -1.03
N VAL A 90 2.84 -11.35 -1.24
CA VAL A 90 3.82 -10.61 -0.44
C VAL A 90 4.14 -9.29 -1.13
N ILE A 91 3.97 -8.18 -0.42
CA ILE A 91 4.58 -6.89 -0.74
C ILE A 91 5.84 -6.77 0.12
N ASP A 92 7.00 -6.97 -0.51
CA ASP A 92 8.30 -6.74 0.12
C ASP A 92 8.76 -5.31 -0.17
N ALA A 93 8.66 -4.46 0.84
CA ALA A 93 9.00 -3.05 0.72
C ALA A 93 10.51 -2.80 0.76
N ARG A 94 11.35 -3.78 1.11
CA ARG A 94 12.82 -3.67 0.99
C ARG A 94 13.46 -2.44 1.64
N GLY A 95 12.84 -1.91 2.70
CA GLY A 95 13.30 -0.70 3.40
C GLY A 95 12.62 0.59 2.95
N TYR A 96 11.74 0.55 1.96
CA TYR A 96 10.89 1.67 1.56
C TYR A 96 9.67 1.80 2.48
N GLN A 97 9.01 2.95 2.40
CA GLN A 97 7.78 3.24 3.11
C GLN A 97 6.69 2.23 2.72
N GLY A 98 6.01 1.65 3.72
CA GLY A 98 4.81 0.85 3.51
C GLY A 98 3.65 1.71 3.01
N PHE A 99 2.46 1.12 2.87
CA PHE A 99 1.32 1.85 2.32
C PHE A 99 0.95 3.08 3.16
N VAL A 100 0.63 4.19 2.49
CA VAL A 100 0.19 5.43 3.14
C VAL A 100 -1.21 5.75 2.61
N VAL A 101 -2.24 5.61 3.45
CA VAL A 101 -3.62 5.98 3.09
C VAL A 101 -3.97 7.28 3.80
N THR A 102 -4.07 8.37 3.04
CA THR A 102 -4.36 9.70 3.59
C THR A 102 -5.85 10.02 3.63
N SER A 103 -6.62 9.48 2.67
CA SER A 103 -8.05 9.70 2.53
C SER A 103 -8.71 8.60 1.70
N GLY A 104 -9.98 8.29 2.00
CA GLY A 104 -10.81 7.34 1.25
C GLY A 104 -11.06 6.03 1.97
N THR A 105 -11.87 5.16 1.34
CA THR A 105 -12.19 3.82 1.87
C THR A 105 -11.34 2.78 1.15
N VAL A 106 -10.45 2.12 1.88
CA VAL A 106 -9.49 1.15 1.31
C VAL A 106 -9.63 -0.20 2.01
N THR A 107 -9.68 -1.27 1.23
CA THR A 107 -9.61 -2.65 1.72
C THR A 107 -8.32 -3.29 1.24
N PHE A 108 -7.56 -3.89 2.16
CA PHE A 108 -6.46 -4.79 1.83
C PHE A 108 -6.91 -6.21 2.13
N LYS A 109 -6.76 -7.11 1.15
CA LYS A 109 -7.18 -8.50 1.25
C LYS A 109 -6.09 -9.46 0.80
N ASN A 110 -5.84 -10.53 1.55
CA ASN A 110 -4.92 -11.61 1.19
C ASN A 110 -3.51 -11.09 0.86
N LEU A 111 -2.95 -10.28 1.75
CA LEU A 111 -1.63 -9.67 1.56
C LEU A 111 -0.71 -9.89 2.76
N THR A 112 0.58 -10.02 2.50
CA THR A 112 1.64 -10.00 3.51
C THR A 112 2.54 -8.81 3.21
N ILE A 113 2.59 -7.83 4.10
CA ILE A 113 3.38 -6.60 3.92
C ILE A 113 4.61 -6.67 4.82
N ILE A 114 5.79 -6.68 4.22
CA ILE A 114 7.04 -6.92 4.95
C ILE A 114 8.15 -5.93 4.65
N ASN A 115 9.08 -5.84 5.59
CA ASN A 115 10.34 -5.11 5.48
C ASN A 115 10.16 -3.62 5.12
N ALA A 116 9.01 -3.05 5.47
CA ALA A 116 8.72 -1.66 5.21
C ALA A 116 9.26 -0.78 6.33
N VAL A 117 9.86 0.36 5.98
CA VAL A 117 10.48 1.27 6.93
C VAL A 117 9.95 2.68 6.72
N ALA A 118 9.25 3.20 7.72
CA ALA A 118 8.85 4.59 7.79
C ALA A 118 9.88 5.36 8.64
N SER A 119 10.56 6.34 8.07
CA SER A 119 11.56 7.16 8.78
C SER A 119 11.10 8.61 8.92
N GLY A 120 11.06 9.11 10.16
CA GLY A 120 10.81 10.50 10.44
C GLY A 120 12.00 11.38 10.08
N GLY A 121 11.73 12.60 9.62
CA GLY A 121 12.78 13.58 9.34
C GLY A 121 13.46 14.09 10.62
N ASN A 122 14.75 14.42 10.55
CA ASN A 122 15.47 15.00 11.69
C ASN A 122 14.95 16.40 12.03
N GLY A 123 15.01 16.73 13.31
CA GLY A 123 14.70 18.07 13.81
C GLY A 123 15.65 19.12 13.24
N GLY A 124 15.11 20.31 12.97
CA GLY A 124 15.89 21.44 12.46
C GLY A 124 16.83 22.06 13.49
N VAL A 125 17.77 22.87 13.01
CA VAL A 125 18.67 23.70 13.83
C VAL A 125 17.86 24.58 14.78
N GLY A 126 18.32 24.71 16.02
CA GLY A 126 17.62 25.47 17.08
C GLY A 126 16.76 24.60 17.99
N GLY A 127 17.03 23.30 18.08
CA GLY A 127 16.37 22.39 19.01
C GLY A 127 15.00 21.88 18.57
N GLY A 128 14.71 21.81 17.28
CA GLY A 128 13.45 21.22 16.78
C GLY A 128 13.34 19.74 17.13
N GLY A 129 12.14 19.24 17.43
CA GLY A 129 11.91 17.80 17.62
C GLY A 129 12.04 17.01 16.31
N GLY A 130 12.48 15.75 16.40
CA GLY A 130 12.47 14.83 15.26
C GLY A 130 11.05 14.43 14.86
N GLY A 131 10.82 14.25 13.56
CA GLY A 131 9.56 13.78 13.00
C GLY A 131 9.28 12.31 13.36
N ALA A 132 8.01 11.90 13.29
CA ALA A 132 7.62 10.52 13.51
C ALA A 132 7.83 9.67 12.25
N GLY A 133 8.27 8.41 12.41
CA GLY A 133 8.27 7.40 11.35
C GLY A 133 6.89 6.77 11.21
N LEU A 134 5.97 7.47 10.57
CA LEU A 134 4.56 7.10 10.57
C LEU A 134 4.26 5.89 9.68
N GLY A 135 3.90 4.78 10.30
CA GLY A 135 3.31 3.62 9.64
C GLY A 135 4.29 2.82 8.80
N GLY A 136 5.21 2.10 9.47
CA GLY A 136 6.20 1.24 8.82
C GLY A 136 5.60 0.39 7.70
N GLY A 137 4.63 -0.48 8.01
CA GLY A 137 3.92 -1.30 7.01
C GLY A 137 2.66 -0.64 6.45
N LEU A 138 1.97 0.17 7.26
CA LEU A 138 0.76 0.89 6.87
C LEU A 138 0.60 2.14 7.75
N PHE A 139 0.38 3.28 7.12
CA PHE A 139 -0.12 4.51 7.76
C PHE A 139 -1.58 4.76 7.37
N VAL A 140 -2.42 5.06 8.36
CA VAL A 140 -3.83 5.44 8.16
C VAL A 140 -4.02 6.87 8.66
N GLY A 141 -4.25 7.78 7.72
CA GLY A 141 -4.52 9.19 7.96
C GLY A 141 -5.93 9.43 8.48
N GLN A 142 -6.14 10.64 9.01
CA GLN A 142 -7.40 11.02 9.69
C GLN A 142 -8.66 10.88 8.82
N ASN A 143 -8.54 11.02 7.49
CA ASN A 143 -9.67 10.95 6.56
C ASN A 143 -9.79 9.57 5.87
N ALA A 144 -9.01 8.58 6.32
CA ALA A 144 -8.99 7.24 5.74
C ALA A 144 -9.83 6.26 6.57
N ASN A 145 -10.55 5.39 5.89
CA ASN A 145 -11.23 4.24 6.47
C ASN A 145 -10.63 2.97 5.87
N VAL A 146 -9.87 2.22 6.68
CA VAL A 146 -9.14 1.04 6.19
C VAL A 146 -9.70 -0.25 6.79
N THR A 147 -9.97 -1.23 5.93
CA THR A 147 -10.30 -2.60 6.32
C THR A 147 -9.14 -3.53 5.94
N LEU A 148 -8.77 -4.42 6.86
CA LEU A 148 -7.79 -5.47 6.63
C LEU A 148 -8.48 -6.83 6.73
N ASN A 149 -8.37 -7.65 5.68
CA ASN A 149 -8.93 -8.99 5.64
C ASN A 149 -7.83 -9.99 5.25
N ASN A 150 -7.46 -10.88 6.15
CA ASN A 150 -6.34 -11.80 5.93
C ASN A 150 -5.05 -11.05 5.50
N VAL A 151 -4.61 -10.11 6.34
CA VAL A 151 -3.40 -9.31 6.10
C VAL A 151 -2.39 -9.54 7.21
N ASN A 152 -1.18 -9.92 6.83
CA ASN A 152 -0.05 -10.09 7.76
C ASN A 152 0.97 -8.96 7.60
N PHE A 153 1.51 -8.47 8.71
CA PHE A 153 2.62 -7.53 8.75
C PHE A 153 3.84 -8.19 9.38
N GLY A 154 5.01 -8.08 8.76
CA GLY A 154 6.25 -8.68 9.28
C GLY A 154 7.48 -7.81 9.07
N ASN A 155 8.36 -7.70 10.06
CA ASN A 155 9.62 -6.95 9.98
C ASN A 155 9.46 -5.47 9.53
N ASN A 156 8.31 -4.87 9.77
CA ASN A 156 8.08 -3.46 9.45
C ASN A 156 8.60 -2.57 10.60
N THR A 157 9.21 -1.44 10.25
CA THR A 157 9.85 -0.53 11.21
C THR A 157 9.27 0.87 11.09
N ALA A 158 8.89 1.46 12.21
CA ALA A 158 8.55 2.88 12.35
C ALA A 158 9.69 3.56 13.15
N LYS A 159 10.53 4.35 12.48
CA LYS A 159 11.71 5.00 13.06
C LYS A 159 11.49 6.50 13.18
N GLY A 160 11.50 7.03 14.41
CA GLY A 160 11.52 8.48 14.64
C GLY A 160 12.82 9.12 14.14
N GLY A 161 12.74 10.39 13.73
CA GLY A 161 13.91 11.20 13.40
C GLY A 161 14.66 11.66 14.65
N ASP A 162 15.91 12.04 14.46
CA ASP A 162 16.74 12.58 15.53
C ASP A 162 16.24 13.98 15.94
N GLY A 163 16.42 14.34 17.22
CA GLY A 163 16.22 15.72 17.66
C GLY A 163 17.24 16.66 17.00
N GLY A 164 16.82 17.91 16.78
CA GLY A 164 17.69 18.96 16.27
C GLY A 164 18.72 19.39 17.28
N VAL A 165 19.90 19.76 16.80
CA VAL A 165 20.98 20.30 17.64
C VAL A 165 20.67 21.73 18.08
N VAL A 166 21.22 22.10 19.24
CA VAL A 166 21.27 23.47 19.76
C VAL A 166 22.74 23.85 19.83
N ASP A 167 23.13 24.98 19.24
CA ASP A 167 24.50 25.52 19.33
C ASP A 167 24.83 26.01 20.74
#